data_AF-A0A1B6G513-F1
#
_entry.id   AF-A0A1B6G513-F1
#
_cell.length_a   1.000
_cell.length_b   1.000
_cell.length_c   1.000
_cell.angle_alpha   90.00
_cell.angle_beta   90.00
_cell.angle_gamma   90.00
#
_symmetry.space_group_name_H-M   'P 1'
#
loop_
_entity.id
_entity.type
_entity.pdbx_description
1 polymer ?
#
loop_
_entity_poly.entity_id
_entity_poly.type
_entity_poly.pdbx_seq_one_letter_code
_entity_poly.pdbx_strand_id
1 'polypeptide(L)'
;MGYRQWWNMYILNGMIVVDTFFVYSGLLTAYYLPIELDDKKHLNPFLVWLYRFIRLTPLYLAVLLFHATLLDKLGSGPLWPDTIQLEQQRCADNWWLNLLYLSNYFNSDEMCMFQSWYLSVDTHLFMVAVVVVYCMWRWPLTGNIMMAVFAFLAILIPFAVILSTRSDPFMLLYPHVIKDLPSSQYFRGMYVASHMRAGPYVVGVAMGYFLYKIKDIHFTIPKGWVYVGHMLCVFMCLATQYAGYVFYVPGAPYYVLGAALYGALHRAIWGTAIALNIFLLVRGRIEWLHKLLTWPPIVPVSRLTYCAYL
;
A
#
# COMPACT_ATOMS: atom_id res chain seq x y z
N MET A 1 -17.88 22.52 7.25
CA MET A 1 -18.84 22.45 6.13
C MET A 1 -18.36 21.63 4.92
N GLY A 2 -17.12 21.12 4.87
CA GLY A 2 -16.59 20.43 3.68
C GLY A 2 -16.84 18.91 3.53
N TYR A 3 -17.40 18.20 4.52
CA TYR A 3 -17.54 16.73 4.44
C TYR A 3 -18.87 16.24 3.82
N ARG A 4 -19.79 17.15 3.46
CA ARG A 4 -21.15 16.80 3.03
C ARG A 4 -21.31 16.49 1.54
N GLN A 5 -20.27 16.72 0.74
CA GLN A 5 -20.36 16.56 -0.71
C GLN A 5 -19.64 15.28 -1.14
N TRP A 6 -20.31 14.47 -1.95
CA TRP A 6 -19.81 13.17 -2.37
C TRP A 6 -18.49 13.27 -3.16
N TRP A 7 -18.29 14.35 -3.94
CA TRP A 7 -17.06 14.58 -4.71
C TRP A 7 -15.81 14.76 -3.83
N ASN A 8 -15.97 15.15 -2.55
CA ASN A 8 -14.85 15.31 -1.63
C ASN A 8 -14.21 13.97 -1.22
N MET A 9 -14.83 12.82 -1.56
CA MET A 9 -14.21 11.51 -1.39
C MET A 9 -12.92 11.35 -2.19
N TYR A 10 -12.71 12.16 -3.23
CA TYR A 10 -11.43 12.21 -3.93
C TYR A 10 -10.25 12.47 -2.96
N ILE A 11 -10.47 13.37 -1.99
CA ILE A 11 -9.49 13.72 -0.95
C ILE A 11 -9.68 12.86 0.29
N LEU A 12 -10.92 12.75 0.78
CA LEU A 12 -11.24 12.16 2.08
C LEU A 12 -10.93 10.65 2.15
N ASN A 13 -11.03 9.95 1.01
CA ASN A 13 -10.61 8.55 0.88
C ASN A 13 -9.40 8.41 -0.08
N GLY A 14 -8.63 9.48 -0.26
CA GLY A 14 -7.46 9.50 -1.16
C GLY A 14 -6.31 8.61 -0.70
N MET A 15 -6.26 8.28 0.60
CA MET A 15 -5.24 7.40 1.18
C MET A 15 -5.25 5.97 0.62
N ILE A 16 -6.33 5.56 -0.06
CA ILE A 16 -6.37 4.29 -0.79
C ILE A 16 -5.39 4.25 -1.98
N VAL A 17 -4.99 5.40 -2.51
CA VAL A 17 -4.05 5.47 -3.65
C VAL A 17 -2.69 4.86 -3.29
N VAL A 18 -2.25 4.97 -2.04
CA VAL A 18 -1.03 4.34 -1.53
C VAL A 18 -1.06 2.82 -1.67
N ASP A 19 -2.25 2.21 -1.62
CA ASP A 19 -2.42 0.76 -1.77
C ASP A 19 -1.96 0.26 -3.16
N THR A 20 -1.91 1.16 -4.16
CA THR A 20 -1.33 0.88 -5.50
C THR A 20 0.15 0.50 -5.39
N PHE A 21 0.91 1.14 -4.50
CA PHE A 21 2.33 0.82 -4.33
C PHE A 21 2.55 -0.58 -3.75
N PHE A 22 1.66 -1.04 -2.87
CA PHE A 22 1.68 -2.42 -2.38
C PHE A 22 1.41 -3.43 -3.49
N VAL A 23 0.50 -3.13 -4.42
CA VAL A 23 0.25 -3.98 -5.61
C VAL A 23 1.53 -4.09 -6.45
N TYR A 24 2.18 -2.96 -6.76
CA TYR A 24 3.43 -2.97 -7.53
C TYR A 24 4.53 -3.75 -6.81
N SER A 25 4.71 -3.52 -5.51
CA SER A 25 5.73 -4.20 -4.71
C SER A 25 5.52 -5.72 -4.69
N GLY A 26 4.30 -6.19 -4.43
CA GLY A 26 3.96 -7.61 -4.43
C GLY A 26 4.09 -8.24 -5.83
N LEU A 27 3.62 -7.54 -6.87
CA LEU A 27 3.70 -7.99 -8.26
C LEU A 27 5.14 -8.16 -8.72
N LEU A 28 5.98 -7.13 -8.54
CA LEU A 28 7.38 -7.17 -8.96
C LEU A 28 8.15 -8.25 -8.20
N THR A 29 7.90 -8.38 -6.89
CA THR A 29 8.52 -9.43 -6.07
C THR A 29 8.14 -10.82 -6.60
N ALA A 30 6.85 -11.08 -6.83
CA ALA A 30 6.36 -12.39 -7.28
C ALA A 30 6.64 -12.70 -8.76
N TYR A 31 6.93 -11.69 -9.57
CA TYR A 31 7.32 -11.85 -10.98
C TYR A 31 8.82 -12.14 -11.13
N TYR A 32 9.68 -11.33 -10.49
CA TYR A 32 11.13 -11.43 -10.68
C TYR A 32 11.80 -12.50 -9.81
N LEU A 33 11.31 -12.75 -8.60
CA LEU A 33 11.92 -13.73 -7.71
C LEU A 33 11.95 -15.16 -8.32
N PRO A 34 10.85 -15.68 -8.91
CA PRO A 34 10.90 -16.97 -9.60
C PRO A 34 11.80 -16.99 -10.83
N ILE A 35 11.95 -15.87 -11.55
CA ILE A 35 12.87 -15.77 -12.70
C ILE A 35 14.32 -15.93 -12.22
N GLU A 36 14.70 -15.22 -11.16
CA GLU A 36 16.04 -15.36 -10.58
C GLU A 36 16.28 -16.76 -10.01
N LEU A 37 15.24 -17.39 -9.44
CA LEU A 37 15.30 -18.77 -8.96
C LEU A 37 15.42 -19.79 -10.09
N ASP A 38 14.80 -19.53 -11.24
CA ASP A 38 14.95 -20.38 -12.43
C ASP A 38 16.41 -20.40 -12.90
N ASP A 39 17.11 -19.27 -12.82
CA ASP A 39 18.51 -19.13 -13.22
C ASP A 39 19.47 -19.68 -12.15
N LYS A 40 19.33 -19.24 -10.89
CA LYS A 40 20.30 -19.54 -9.81
C LYS A 40 20.01 -20.84 -9.07
N LYS A 41 18.78 -21.36 -9.11
CA LYS A 41 18.29 -22.55 -8.35
C LYS A 41 18.41 -22.50 -6.82
N HIS A 42 18.93 -21.42 -6.25
CA HIS A 42 19.04 -21.22 -4.81
C HIS A 42 18.60 -19.81 -4.45
N LEU A 43 18.06 -19.66 -3.24
CA LEU A 43 17.67 -18.38 -2.66
C LEU A 43 18.46 -18.16 -1.38
N ASN A 44 19.08 -17.00 -1.24
CA ASN A 44 19.50 -16.50 0.07
C ASN A 44 18.53 -15.39 0.51
N PRO A 45 17.53 -15.70 1.37
CA PRO A 45 16.53 -14.72 1.81
C PRO A 45 17.16 -13.49 2.46
N PHE A 46 18.26 -13.68 3.19
CA PHE A 46 19.00 -12.57 3.81
C PHE A 46 19.59 -11.64 2.76
N LEU A 47 20.17 -12.18 1.69
CA LEU A 47 20.74 -11.38 0.61
C LEU A 47 19.66 -10.59 -0.15
N VAL A 48 18.51 -11.23 -0.43
CA VAL A 48 17.36 -10.58 -1.06
C VAL A 48 16.81 -9.44 -0.21
N TRP A 49 16.70 -9.66 1.11
CA TRP A 49 16.34 -8.61 2.06
C TRP A 49 17.40 -7.50 2.11
N LEU A 50 18.69 -7.84 2.17
CA LEU A 50 19.79 -6.90 2.25
C LEU A 50 19.86 -5.98 1.02
N TYR A 51 19.68 -6.53 -0.19
CA TYR A 51 19.62 -5.72 -1.41
C TYR A 51 18.47 -4.72 -1.39
N ARG A 52 17.30 -5.13 -0.90
CA ARG A 52 16.16 -4.23 -0.74
C ARG A 52 16.46 -3.15 0.31
N PHE A 53 17.06 -3.54 1.44
CA PHE A 53 17.43 -2.64 2.52
C PHE A 53 18.41 -1.56 2.04
N ILE A 54 19.52 -1.95 1.40
CA ILE A 54 20.53 -1.01 0.86
C ILE A 54 19.93 -0.09 -0.22
N ARG A 55 18.92 -0.54 -0.96
CA ARG A 55 18.25 0.28 -1.97
C ARG A 55 17.34 1.37 -1.37
N LEU A 56 16.58 1.05 -0.32
CA LEU A 56 15.54 1.95 0.22
C LEU A 56 16.05 2.80 1.39
N THR A 57 16.86 2.21 2.27
CA THR A 57 17.23 2.78 3.55
C THR A 57 18.12 4.04 3.45
N PRO A 58 19.09 4.18 2.51
CA PRO A 58 19.96 5.36 2.50
C PRO A 58 19.21 6.68 2.34
N LEU A 59 18.26 6.74 1.40
CA LEU A 59 17.44 7.93 1.21
C LEU A 59 16.49 8.14 2.40
N TYR A 60 15.88 7.07 2.89
CA TYR A 60 14.99 7.14 4.03
C TYR A 60 15.71 7.66 5.28
N LEU A 61 16.94 7.20 5.53
CA LEU A 61 17.80 7.69 6.59
C LEU A 61 18.16 9.17 6.43
N ALA A 62 18.44 9.63 5.21
CA ALA A 62 18.73 11.04 4.96
C ALA A 62 17.53 11.95 5.33
N VAL A 63 16.31 11.56 4.93
CA VAL A 63 15.08 12.29 5.27
C VAL A 63 14.78 12.19 6.77
N LEU A 64 14.96 11.01 7.37
CA LEU A 64 14.81 10.80 8.81
C LEU A 64 15.71 11.72 9.62
N LEU A 65 17.00 11.81 9.25
CA LEU A 65 17.97 12.70 9.91
C LEU A 65 17.59 14.17 9.70
N PHE A 66 17.07 14.53 8.53
CA PHE A 66 16.58 15.88 8.26
C PHE A 66 15.42 16.26 9.20
N HIS A 67 14.40 15.39 9.35
CA HIS A 67 13.30 15.59 10.29
C HIS A 67 13.79 15.65 11.75
N ALA A 68 14.75 14.79 12.12
CA ALA A 68 15.27 14.71 13.48
C ALA A 68 16.18 15.90 13.89
N THR A 69 16.74 16.67 12.94
CA THR A 69 17.79 17.66 13.26
C THR A 69 17.62 19.05 12.64
N LEU A 70 17.26 19.12 11.36
CA LEU A 70 17.32 20.35 10.57
C LEU A 70 15.95 20.99 10.41
N LEU A 71 14.90 20.17 10.26
CA LEU A 71 13.56 20.64 9.90
C LEU A 71 13.03 21.72 10.87
N ASP A 72 13.15 21.52 12.18
CA ASP A 72 12.73 22.49 13.19
C ASP A 72 13.42 23.86 13.05
N LYS A 73 14.66 23.89 12.57
CA LYS A 73 15.44 25.13 12.47
C LYS A 73 15.10 25.99 11.25
N LEU A 74 14.30 25.48 10.32
CA LEU A 74 14.00 26.15 9.04
C LEU A 74 12.84 27.14 9.10
N GLY A 75 12.12 27.22 10.22
CA GLY A 75 10.93 28.04 10.32
C GLY A 75 10.59 28.46 11.73
N SER A 76 9.53 29.26 11.84
CA SER A 76 8.90 29.63 13.10
C SER A 76 7.44 29.97 12.83
N GLY A 77 6.57 29.72 13.81
CA GLY A 77 5.14 30.00 13.65
C GLY A 77 4.32 29.50 14.83
N PRO A 78 3.06 29.95 14.95
CA PRO A 78 2.21 29.63 16.10
C PRO A 78 1.85 28.14 16.19
N LEU A 79 1.85 27.41 15.07
CA LEU A 79 1.63 25.95 15.03
C LEU A 79 2.93 25.15 14.98
N TRP A 80 4.09 25.82 14.94
CA TRP A 80 5.39 25.16 14.76
C TRP A 80 5.77 24.27 15.95
N PRO A 81 5.54 24.67 17.22
CA PRO A 81 5.80 23.80 18.36
C PRO A 81 4.93 22.54 18.37
N ASP A 82 3.64 22.70 18.04
CA ASP A 82 2.65 21.63 18.07
C ASP A 82 2.74 20.66 16.89
N THR A 83 3.49 21.01 15.84
CA THR A 83 3.62 20.16 14.63
C THR A 83 5.07 19.77 14.40
N ILE A 84 5.92 20.71 13.97
CA ILE A 84 7.29 20.41 13.55
C ILE A 84 8.20 20.06 14.73
N GLN A 85 8.12 20.77 15.85
CA GLN A 85 8.95 20.45 17.03
C GLN A 85 8.52 19.12 17.66
N LEU A 86 7.22 18.86 17.72
CA LEU A 86 6.70 17.57 18.18
C LEU A 86 7.19 16.42 17.28
N GLU A 87 7.10 16.56 15.95
CA GLU A 87 7.64 15.55 15.03
C GLU A 87 9.16 15.37 15.19
N GLN A 88 9.91 16.47 15.35
CA GLN A 88 11.35 16.41 15.57
C GLN A 88 11.69 15.65 16.85
N GLN A 89 10.97 15.87 17.96
CA GLN A 89 11.15 15.14 19.22
C GLN A 89 10.86 13.65 19.05
N ARG A 90 9.71 13.31 18.45
CA ARG A 90 9.36 11.92 18.10
C ARG A 90 10.44 11.25 17.27
N CYS A 91 11.01 11.97 16.30
CA CYS A 91 12.11 11.48 15.49
C CYS A 91 13.41 11.31 16.27
N ALA A 92 13.75 12.23 17.18
CA ALA A 92 14.94 12.10 18.03
C ALA A 92 14.85 10.88 18.97
N ASP A 93 13.67 10.57 19.49
CA ASP A 93 13.46 9.46 20.43
C ASP A 93 13.30 8.11 19.73
N ASN A 94 12.65 8.09 18.55
CA ASN A 94 12.21 6.85 17.88
C ASN A 94 12.84 6.60 16.50
N TRP A 95 13.90 7.33 16.10
CA TRP A 95 14.55 7.14 14.78
C TRP A 95 14.94 5.68 14.49
N TRP A 96 15.35 4.94 15.51
CA TRP A 96 15.81 3.55 15.37
C TRP A 96 14.66 2.60 14.98
N LEU A 97 13.43 2.86 15.45
CA LEU A 97 12.24 2.08 15.08
C LEU A 97 11.92 2.25 13.59
N ASN A 98 12.07 3.47 13.08
CA ASN A 98 11.93 3.77 11.67
C ASN A 98 13.01 3.07 10.83
N LEU A 99 14.29 3.16 11.25
CA LEU A 99 15.39 2.52 10.55
C LEU A 99 15.25 0.99 10.46
N LEU A 100 14.66 0.37 11.48
CA LEU A 100 14.38 -1.06 11.53
C LEU A 100 13.02 -1.45 10.93
N TYR A 101 12.23 -0.48 10.43
CA TYR A 101 10.88 -0.69 9.89
C TYR A 101 9.86 -1.22 10.91
N LEU A 102 10.08 -0.97 12.20
CA LEU A 102 9.28 -1.48 13.33
C LEU A 102 8.23 -0.48 13.86
N SER A 103 8.22 0.75 13.34
CA SER A 103 7.39 1.86 13.82
C SER A 103 5.87 1.62 13.77
N ASN A 104 5.41 0.66 12.96
CA ASN A 104 3.99 0.32 12.89
C ASN A 104 3.47 -0.48 14.09
N TYR A 105 4.35 -1.12 14.85
CA TYR A 105 3.98 -2.00 15.97
C TYR A 105 4.52 -1.53 17.31
N PHE A 106 5.65 -0.82 17.32
CA PHE A 106 6.28 -0.33 18.54
C PHE A 106 6.22 1.20 18.57
N ASN A 107 5.81 1.76 19.71
CA ASN A 107 5.68 3.20 19.95
C ASN A 107 4.99 3.97 18.82
N SER A 108 3.90 3.40 18.26
CA SER A 108 3.23 3.94 17.08
C SER A 108 2.46 5.24 17.33
N ASP A 109 2.25 5.59 18.60
CA ASP A 109 1.74 6.88 19.08
C ASP A 109 2.75 8.02 18.95
N GLU A 110 4.03 7.70 19.10
CA GLU A 110 5.13 8.65 18.95
C GLU A 110 5.89 8.38 17.63
N MET A 111 5.16 7.95 16.60
CA MET A 111 5.72 7.64 15.29
C MET A 111 6.40 8.88 14.70
N CYS A 112 7.66 8.72 14.34
CA CYS A 112 8.40 9.70 13.56
C CYS A 112 8.00 9.63 12.09
N MET A 113 7.72 10.78 11.46
CA MET A 113 7.25 10.91 10.08
C MET A 113 6.00 10.07 9.81
N PHE A 114 4.82 10.68 9.91
CA PHE A 114 3.55 9.94 9.78
C PHE A 114 3.43 9.17 8.46
N GLN A 115 4.11 9.58 7.38
CA GLN A 115 4.12 8.90 6.07
C GLN A 115 5.00 7.65 6.03
N SER A 116 5.92 7.48 7.00
CA SER A 116 6.87 6.37 7.00
C SER A 116 6.24 4.98 7.18
N TRP A 117 5.01 4.92 7.72
CA TRP A 117 4.26 3.68 7.94
C TRP A 117 4.22 2.77 6.72
N TYR A 118 4.12 3.34 5.52
CA TYR A 118 4.04 2.62 4.25
C TYR A 118 5.29 1.75 4.04
N LEU A 119 6.48 2.29 4.30
CA LEU A 119 7.73 1.55 4.09
C LEU A 119 7.83 0.37 5.07
N SER A 120 7.36 0.57 6.30
CA SER A 120 7.30 -0.49 7.31
C SER A 120 6.33 -1.60 6.89
N VAL A 121 5.13 -1.25 6.43
CA VAL A 121 4.17 -2.25 5.88
C VAL A 121 4.77 -3.01 4.70
N ASP A 122 5.34 -2.28 3.74
CA ASP A 122 5.91 -2.84 2.53
C ASP A 122 7.06 -3.83 2.84
N THR A 123 7.91 -3.50 3.81
CA THR A 123 9.02 -4.37 4.25
C THR A 123 8.49 -5.62 4.95
N HIS A 124 7.50 -5.50 5.84
CA HIS A 124 6.88 -6.66 6.50
C HIS A 124 6.24 -7.62 5.49
N LEU A 125 5.43 -7.09 4.57
CA LEU A 125 4.74 -7.90 3.57
C LEU A 125 5.70 -8.50 2.55
N PHE A 126 6.78 -7.81 2.20
CA PHE A 126 7.84 -8.35 1.37
C PHE A 126 8.49 -9.59 1.98
N MET A 127 8.82 -9.56 3.26
CA MET A 127 9.42 -10.72 3.94
C MET A 127 8.49 -11.94 3.87
N VAL A 128 7.20 -11.75 4.11
CA VAL A 128 6.19 -12.80 3.96
C VAL A 128 6.11 -13.30 2.51
N ALA A 129 6.07 -12.37 1.55
CA ALA A 129 5.93 -12.70 0.14
C ALA A 129 7.12 -13.47 -0.42
N VAL A 130 8.35 -13.16 -0.01
CA VAL A 130 9.54 -13.93 -0.42
C VAL A 130 9.38 -15.40 -0.02
N VAL A 131 8.91 -15.68 1.18
CA VAL A 131 8.66 -17.06 1.66
C VAL A 131 7.54 -17.71 0.87
N VAL A 132 6.39 -17.04 0.71
CA VAL A 132 5.23 -17.58 -0.03
C VAL A 132 5.60 -17.89 -1.48
N VAL A 133 6.24 -16.96 -2.18
CA VAL A 133 6.63 -17.10 -3.59
C VAL A 133 7.70 -18.18 -3.76
N TYR A 134 8.68 -18.26 -2.85
CA TYR A 134 9.67 -19.34 -2.85
C TYR A 134 8.98 -20.71 -2.72
N CYS A 135 8.03 -20.85 -1.78
CA CYS A 135 7.24 -22.06 -1.62
C CYS A 135 6.40 -22.36 -2.87
N MET A 136 5.78 -21.36 -3.51
CA MET A 136 5.04 -21.55 -4.77
C MET A 136 5.94 -22.05 -5.90
N TRP A 137 7.17 -21.55 -5.99
CA TRP A 137 8.15 -21.99 -6.98
C TRP A 137 8.67 -23.41 -6.69
N ARG A 138 9.07 -23.70 -5.45
CA ARG A 138 9.69 -24.98 -5.06
C ARG A 138 8.69 -26.12 -4.87
N TRP A 139 7.53 -25.83 -4.26
CA TRP A 139 6.48 -26.78 -3.87
C TRP A 139 5.09 -26.20 -4.20
N PRO A 140 4.63 -26.32 -5.47
CA PRO A 140 3.43 -25.61 -5.94
C PRO A 140 2.17 -25.83 -5.09
N LEU A 141 1.94 -27.04 -4.58
CA LEU A 141 0.80 -27.32 -3.71
C LEU A 141 0.89 -26.54 -2.39
N THR A 142 2.00 -26.68 -1.67
CA THR A 142 2.24 -25.99 -0.39
C THR A 142 2.20 -24.48 -0.58
N GLY A 143 2.85 -23.95 -1.61
CA GLY A 143 2.85 -22.54 -1.91
C GLY A 143 1.47 -21.99 -2.24
N ASN A 144 0.66 -22.72 -3.02
CA ASN A 144 -0.72 -22.31 -3.33
C ASN A 144 -1.61 -22.31 -2.07
N ILE A 145 -1.42 -23.27 -1.16
CA ILE A 145 -2.10 -23.28 0.14
C ILE A 145 -1.68 -22.08 0.97
N MET A 146 -0.37 -21.80 1.08
CA MET A 146 0.14 -20.63 1.79
C MET A 146 -0.42 -19.32 1.21
N MET A 147 -0.49 -19.22 -0.11
CA MET A 147 -1.07 -18.07 -0.80
C MET A 147 -2.57 -17.91 -0.52
N ALA A 148 -3.33 -19.01 -0.53
CA ALA A 148 -4.75 -19.00 -0.19
C ALA A 148 -4.98 -18.58 1.27
N VAL A 149 -4.17 -19.09 2.21
CA VAL A 149 -4.21 -18.67 3.61
C VAL A 149 -3.86 -17.20 3.75
N PHE A 150 -2.84 -16.71 3.05
CA PHE A 150 -2.44 -15.31 3.09
C PHE A 150 -3.56 -14.38 2.57
N ALA A 151 -4.20 -14.75 1.46
CA ALA A 151 -5.36 -14.03 0.91
C ALA A 151 -6.56 -14.05 1.87
N PHE A 152 -6.85 -15.21 2.46
CA PHE A 152 -7.94 -15.36 3.41
C PHE A 152 -7.72 -14.48 4.66
N LEU A 153 -6.53 -14.52 5.25
CA LEU A 153 -6.18 -13.71 6.42
C LEU A 153 -6.18 -12.20 6.11
N ALA A 154 -5.75 -11.81 4.91
CA ALA A 154 -5.74 -10.41 4.49
C ALA A 154 -7.14 -9.79 4.41
N ILE A 155 -8.21 -10.60 4.29
CA ILE A 155 -9.61 -10.17 4.33
C ILE A 155 -10.21 -10.40 5.71
N LEU A 156 -9.98 -11.58 6.30
CA LEU A 156 -10.57 -11.98 7.57
C LEU A 156 -10.13 -11.07 8.72
N ILE A 157 -8.85 -10.70 8.78
CA ILE A 157 -8.34 -9.89 9.90
C ILE A 157 -9.00 -8.50 9.93
N PRO A 158 -8.97 -7.69 8.85
CA PRO A 158 -9.71 -6.41 8.84
C PRO A 158 -11.20 -6.57 9.14
N PHE A 159 -11.84 -7.60 8.56
CA PHE A 159 -13.26 -7.87 8.78
C PHE A 159 -13.56 -8.13 10.26
N ALA A 160 -12.83 -9.05 10.88
CA ALA A 160 -13.03 -9.45 12.28
C ALA A 160 -12.71 -8.31 13.26
N VAL A 161 -11.64 -7.55 12.99
CA VAL A 161 -11.29 -6.40 13.82
C VAL A 161 -12.40 -5.35 13.76
N ILE A 162 -12.84 -4.92 12.57
CA ILE A 162 -13.91 -3.91 12.44
C ILE A 162 -15.22 -4.41 13.08
N LEU A 163 -15.57 -5.68 12.87
CA LEU A 163 -16.79 -6.26 13.43
C LEU A 163 -16.78 -6.28 14.96
N SER A 164 -15.64 -6.59 15.57
CA SER A 164 -15.49 -6.68 17.03
C SER A 164 -15.34 -5.31 17.70
N THR A 165 -14.58 -4.39 17.11
CA THR A 165 -14.30 -3.07 17.69
C THR A 165 -15.31 -1.99 17.29
N ARG A 166 -16.17 -2.26 16.30
CA ARG A 166 -17.09 -1.26 15.69
C ARG A 166 -16.37 -0.01 15.20
N SER A 167 -15.12 -0.15 14.74
CA SER A 167 -14.30 0.95 14.26
C SER A 167 -14.65 1.36 12.83
N ASP A 168 -14.28 2.58 12.44
CA ASP A 168 -14.48 3.03 11.06
C ASP A 168 -13.72 2.16 10.05
N PRO A 169 -14.24 1.98 8.83
CA PRO A 169 -13.63 1.01 7.91
C PRO A 169 -12.47 1.59 7.10
N PHE A 170 -12.28 2.91 7.15
CA PHE A 170 -11.11 3.64 6.68
C PHE A 170 -10.90 4.88 7.56
N MET A 171 -9.79 5.59 7.36
CA MET A 171 -9.46 6.78 8.15
C MET A 171 -10.39 7.94 7.82
N LEU A 172 -11.29 8.27 8.73
CA LEU A 172 -12.11 9.47 8.62
C LEU A 172 -11.28 10.71 8.98
N LEU A 173 -10.92 11.49 7.97
CA LEU A 173 -10.17 12.74 8.09
C LEU A 173 -11.01 13.88 8.69
N TYR A 174 -11.27 13.82 10.00
CA TYR A 174 -11.84 14.91 10.77
C TYR A 174 -10.75 15.86 11.30
N PRO A 175 -11.05 17.16 11.50
CA PRO A 175 -10.04 18.14 11.94
C PRO A 175 -9.28 17.77 13.21
N HIS A 176 -9.93 17.11 14.17
CA HIS A 176 -9.27 16.67 15.41
C HIS A 176 -8.29 15.50 15.19
N VAL A 177 -8.53 14.66 14.18
CA VAL A 177 -7.64 13.55 13.79
C VAL A 177 -6.44 14.08 13.01
N ILE A 178 -6.65 15.09 12.17
CA ILE A 178 -5.59 15.68 11.33
C ILE A 178 -4.56 16.43 12.17
N LYS A 179 -4.94 16.97 13.34
CA LYS A 179 -4.03 17.72 14.21
C LYS A 179 -2.86 16.85 14.70
N ASP A 180 -3.11 15.59 15.02
CA ASP A 180 -2.08 14.63 15.42
C ASP A 180 -2.53 13.21 15.03
N LEU A 181 -2.16 12.78 13.82
CA LEU A 181 -2.56 11.46 13.30
C LEU A 181 -1.98 10.32 14.15
N PRO A 182 -0.67 10.29 14.50
CA PRO A 182 -0.08 9.21 15.30
C PRO A 182 -0.78 8.92 16.62
N SER A 183 -1.27 9.93 17.34
CA SER A 183 -1.96 9.69 18.62
C SER A 183 -3.35 9.06 18.48
N SER A 184 -3.97 9.16 17.29
CA SER A 184 -5.27 8.54 17.02
C SER A 184 -5.21 7.01 17.18
N GLN A 185 -6.11 6.47 18.01
CA GLN A 185 -6.26 5.02 18.18
C GLN A 185 -6.55 4.32 16.85
N TYR A 186 -7.30 4.98 15.96
CA TYR A 186 -7.59 4.48 14.62
C TYR A 186 -6.32 4.37 13.78
N PHE A 187 -5.50 5.42 13.78
CA PHE A 187 -4.25 5.46 13.02
C PHE A 187 -3.36 4.28 13.41
N ARG A 188 -3.15 4.08 14.71
CA ARG A 188 -2.31 3.01 15.27
C ARG A 188 -2.83 1.60 15.01
N GLY A 189 -4.08 1.35 15.37
CA GLY A 189 -4.66 -0.01 15.35
C GLY A 189 -5.13 -0.46 13.98
N MET A 190 -5.55 0.47 13.12
CA MET A 190 -6.30 0.13 11.90
C MET A 190 -5.59 0.59 10.62
N TYR A 191 -4.90 1.73 10.68
CA TYR A 191 -4.34 2.34 9.47
C TYR A 191 -2.90 1.91 9.18
N VAL A 192 -2.01 1.94 10.19
CA VAL A 192 -0.57 1.62 10.03
C VAL A 192 -0.23 0.15 10.26
N ALA A 193 -1.10 -0.59 10.95
CA ALA A 193 -0.91 -2.01 11.20
C ALA A 193 -0.80 -2.81 9.89
N SER A 194 0.31 -3.55 9.71
CA SER A 194 0.61 -4.15 8.40
C SER A 194 -0.38 -5.24 7.99
N HIS A 195 -0.90 -5.99 8.96
CA HIS A 195 -1.93 -7.01 8.72
C HIS A 195 -3.28 -6.42 8.26
N MET A 196 -3.55 -5.15 8.57
CA MET A 196 -4.75 -4.43 8.11
C MET A 196 -4.63 -3.95 6.65
N ARG A 197 -3.43 -4.06 6.06
CA ARG A 197 -3.07 -3.52 4.73
C ARG A 197 -2.60 -4.57 3.74
N ALA A 198 -2.65 -5.85 4.11
CA ALA A 198 -2.10 -6.93 3.31
C ALA A 198 -2.85 -7.14 1.97
N GLY A 199 -4.15 -6.87 1.89
CA GLY A 199 -5.01 -7.20 0.74
C GLY A 199 -4.44 -6.84 -0.64
N PRO A 200 -4.16 -5.55 -0.92
CA PRO A 200 -3.56 -5.11 -2.19
C PRO A 200 -2.22 -5.79 -2.50
N TYR A 201 -1.39 -6.03 -1.48
CA TYR A 201 -0.10 -6.71 -1.64
C TYR A 201 -0.30 -8.16 -2.07
N VAL A 202 -1.23 -8.89 -1.43
CA VAL A 202 -1.56 -10.27 -1.81
C VAL A 202 -2.06 -10.33 -3.26
N VAL A 203 -2.91 -9.39 -3.66
CA VAL A 203 -3.36 -9.30 -5.06
C VAL A 203 -2.19 -9.08 -6.02
N GLY A 204 -1.25 -8.21 -5.66
CA GLY A 204 0.01 -8.02 -6.37
C GLY A 204 0.78 -9.33 -6.52
N VAL A 205 1.01 -10.06 -5.43
CA VAL A 205 1.72 -11.35 -5.43
C VAL A 205 1.03 -12.37 -6.34
N ALA A 206 -0.30 -12.50 -6.25
CA ALA A 206 -1.08 -13.40 -7.10
C ALA A 206 -0.89 -13.07 -8.59
N MET A 207 -1.03 -11.80 -8.95
CA MET A 207 -0.90 -11.34 -10.33
C MET A 207 0.53 -11.49 -10.85
N GLY A 208 1.54 -11.14 -10.04
CA GLY A 208 2.95 -11.26 -10.42
C GLY A 208 3.35 -12.70 -10.70
N TYR A 209 2.95 -13.63 -9.82
CA TYR A 209 3.21 -15.06 -10.02
C TYR A 209 2.44 -15.62 -11.23
N PHE A 210 1.19 -15.18 -11.44
CA PHE A 210 0.43 -15.53 -12.63
C PHE A 210 1.14 -15.07 -13.91
N LEU A 211 1.55 -13.79 -13.97
CA LEU A 211 2.32 -13.23 -15.09
C LEU A 211 3.62 -14.00 -15.36
N TYR A 212 4.31 -14.42 -14.30
CA TYR A 212 5.49 -15.28 -14.42
C TYR A 212 5.16 -16.63 -15.08
N LYS A 213 4.07 -17.30 -14.68
CA LYS A 213 3.67 -18.60 -15.26
C LYS A 213 3.30 -18.51 -16.73
N ILE A 214 2.76 -17.38 -17.16
CA ILE A 214 2.35 -17.17 -18.55
C ILE A 214 3.40 -16.42 -19.38
N LYS A 215 4.58 -16.10 -18.84
CA LYS A 215 5.58 -15.21 -19.47
C LYS A 215 5.95 -15.65 -20.90
N ASP A 216 6.03 -16.96 -21.13
CA ASP A 216 6.40 -17.58 -22.41
C ASP A 216 5.20 -17.89 -23.33
N ILE A 217 3.97 -17.65 -22.86
CA ILE A 217 2.75 -17.87 -23.65
C ILE A 217 2.45 -16.62 -24.46
N HIS A 218 2.43 -16.73 -25.78
CA HIS A 218 2.09 -15.63 -26.68
C HIS A 218 0.60 -15.63 -27.01
N PHE A 219 -0.15 -14.75 -26.36
CA PHE A 219 -1.52 -14.41 -26.73
C PHE A 219 -1.75 -12.91 -26.54
N THR A 220 -2.69 -12.36 -27.29
CA THR A 220 -3.10 -10.96 -27.21
C THR A 220 -4.60 -10.88 -26.95
N ILE A 221 -5.00 -9.91 -26.14
CA ILE A 221 -6.41 -9.66 -25.83
C ILE A 221 -6.99 -8.76 -26.93
N PRO A 222 -8.16 -9.06 -27.52
CA PRO A 222 -8.77 -8.21 -28.52
C PRO A 222 -9.04 -6.81 -28.00
N LYS A 223 -8.72 -5.76 -28.79
CA LYS A 223 -8.76 -4.35 -28.35
C LYS A 223 -10.07 -3.95 -27.67
N GLY A 224 -11.23 -4.42 -28.16
CA GLY A 224 -12.52 -4.14 -27.55
C GLY A 224 -12.61 -4.59 -26.07
N TRP A 225 -12.16 -5.81 -25.78
CA TRP A 225 -12.10 -6.34 -24.41
C TRP A 225 -11.09 -5.61 -23.54
N VAL A 226 -10.00 -5.09 -24.12
CA VAL A 226 -9.01 -4.29 -23.40
C VAL A 226 -9.62 -2.97 -22.94
N TYR A 227 -10.35 -2.25 -23.81
CA TYR A 227 -11.06 -1.03 -23.45
C TYR A 227 -12.13 -1.27 -22.38
N VAL A 228 -12.97 -2.30 -22.55
CA VAL A 228 -13.99 -2.69 -21.55
C VAL A 228 -13.32 -3.00 -20.20
N GLY A 229 -12.22 -3.76 -20.22
CA GLY A 229 -11.45 -4.09 -19.03
C GLY A 229 -10.87 -2.86 -18.33
N HIS A 230 -10.30 -1.90 -19.06
CA HIS A 230 -9.82 -0.65 -18.46
C HIS A 230 -10.95 0.20 -17.87
N MET A 231 -12.09 0.31 -18.56
CA MET A 231 -13.26 1.02 -18.05
C MET A 231 -13.79 0.36 -16.77
N LEU A 232 -13.81 -0.97 -16.72
CA LEU A 232 -14.16 -1.72 -15.50
C LEU A 232 -13.17 -1.43 -14.37
N CYS A 233 -11.85 -1.41 -14.63
CA CYS A 233 -10.85 -1.08 -13.61
C CYS A 233 -11.05 0.34 -13.06
N VAL A 234 -11.27 1.32 -13.94
CA VAL A 234 -11.55 2.71 -13.54
C VAL A 234 -12.82 2.77 -12.69
N PHE A 235 -13.88 2.08 -13.12
CA PHE A 235 -15.12 1.99 -12.35
C PHE A 235 -14.90 1.37 -10.96
N MET A 236 -14.15 0.28 -10.84
CA MET A 236 -13.84 -0.35 -9.55
C MET A 236 -13.06 0.58 -8.61
N CYS A 237 -12.06 1.31 -9.13
CA CYS A 237 -11.31 2.30 -8.35
C CYS A 237 -12.22 3.43 -7.87
N LEU A 238 -13.04 4.01 -8.75
CA LEU A 238 -13.97 5.07 -8.38
C LEU A 238 -15.04 4.55 -7.41
N ALA A 239 -15.62 3.37 -7.64
CA ALA A 239 -16.64 2.79 -6.78
C ALA A 239 -16.12 2.55 -5.37
N THR A 240 -14.92 1.96 -5.22
CA THR A 240 -14.30 1.77 -3.90
C THR A 240 -13.99 3.10 -3.22
N GLN A 241 -13.54 4.10 -3.96
CA GLN A 241 -13.24 5.42 -3.38
C GLN A 241 -14.49 6.17 -2.92
N TYR A 242 -15.53 6.24 -3.76
CA TYR A 242 -16.75 7.00 -3.51
C TYR A 242 -17.76 6.29 -2.60
N ALA A 243 -17.75 4.96 -2.52
CA ALA A 243 -18.60 4.22 -1.57
C ALA A 243 -18.28 4.59 -0.11
N GLY A 244 -17.06 5.07 0.17
CA GLY A 244 -16.68 5.63 1.47
C GLY A 244 -17.56 6.81 1.94
N TYR A 245 -18.27 7.48 1.03
CA TYR A 245 -19.15 8.62 1.35
C TYR A 245 -20.23 8.26 2.37
N VAL A 246 -20.74 7.02 2.34
CA VAL A 246 -21.80 6.55 3.25
C VAL A 246 -21.39 6.72 4.73
N PHE A 247 -20.09 6.61 5.03
CA PHE A 247 -19.56 6.75 6.39
C PHE A 247 -19.37 8.21 6.83
N TYR A 248 -19.49 9.17 5.92
CA TYR A 248 -19.41 10.61 6.22
C TYR A 248 -20.78 11.28 6.39
N VAL A 249 -21.89 10.58 6.11
CA VAL A 249 -23.24 11.16 6.16
C VAL A 249 -23.66 11.39 7.62
N PRO A 250 -23.84 12.66 8.06
CA PRO A 250 -24.24 12.94 9.44
C PRO A 250 -25.63 12.39 9.74
N GLY A 251 -25.78 11.69 10.87
CA GLY A 251 -27.06 11.12 11.31
C GLY A 251 -27.46 9.82 10.59
N ALA A 252 -26.65 9.30 9.66
CA ALA A 252 -26.88 7.99 9.09
C ALA A 252 -26.64 6.89 10.15
N PRO A 253 -27.47 5.83 10.18
CA PRO A 253 -27.24 4.70 11.07
C PRO A 253 -25.93 3.98 10.70
N TYR A 254 -25.09 3.70 11.70
CA TYR A 254 -23.84 2.97 11.51
C TYR A 254 -24.11 1.47 11.44
N TYR A 255 -24.05 0.91 10.23
CA TYR A 255 -24.19 -0.53 10.00
C TYR A 255 -22.84 -1.23 10.11
N VAL A 256 -22.58 -1.87 11.26
CA VAL A 256 -21.31 -2.54 11.59
C VAL A 256 -20.90 -3.55 10.52
N LEU A 257 -21.85 -4.37 10.04
CA LEU A 257 -21.57 -5.36 8.99
C LEU A 257 -21.15 -4.70 7.67
N GLY A 258 -21.81 -3.60 7.29
CA GLY A 258 -21.46 -2.83 6.10
C GLY A 258 -20.08 -2.20 6.21
N ALA A 259 -19.74 -1.67 7.38
CA ALA A 259 -18.39 -1.18 7.67
C ALA A 259 -17.35 -2.30 7.59
N ALA A 260 -17.57 -3.44 8.23
CA ALA A 260 -16.64 -4.57 8.21
C ALA A 260 -16.40 -5.11 6.78
N LEU A 261 -17.47 -5.28 6.00
CA LEU A 261 -17.38 -5.69 4.60
C LEU A 261 -16.62 -4.68 3.76
N TYR A 262 -16.96 -3.39 3.87
CA TYR A 262 -16.27 -2.34 3.14
C TYR A 262 -14.79 -2.30 3.52
N GLY A 263 -14.47 -2.24 4.81
CA GLY A 263 -13.09 -2.15 5.32
C GLY A 263 -12.21 -3.32 4.91
N ALA A 264 -12.77 -4.53 4.86
CA ALA A 264 -12.05 -5.73 4.42
C ALA A 264 -11.86 -5.81 2.90
N LEU A 265 -12.83 -5.35 2.12
CA LEU A 265 -12.84 -5.59 0.66
C LEU A 265 -12.38 -4.40 -0.18
N HIS A 266 -12.63 -3.16 0.24
CA HIS A 266 -12.40 -1.98 -0.63
C HIS A 266 -10.94 -1.89 -1.11
N ARG A 267 -9.96 -2.17 -0.24
CA ARG A 267 -8.53 -2.18 -0.58
C ARG A 267 -8.18 -3.32 -1.53
N ALA A 268 -8.72 -4.52 -1.30
CA ALA A 268 -8.48 -5.67 -2.17
C ALA A 268 -9.11 -5.46 -3.56
N ILE A 269 -10.30 -4.85 -3.63
CA ILE A 269 -10.97 -4.49 -4.89
C ILE A 269 -10.16 -3.43 -5.63
N TRP A 270 -9.67 -2.39 -4.95
CA TRP A 270 -8.74 -1.40 -5.52
C TRP A 270 -7.50 -2.09 -6.09
N GLY A 271 -6.85 -2.95 -5.28
CA GLY A 271 -5.67 -3.68 -5.70
C GLY A 271 -5.93 -4.59 -6.91
N THR A 272 -7.10 -5.21 -6.97
CA THR A 272 -7.53 -6.05 -8.10
C THR A 272 -7.72 -5.23 -9.36
N ALA A 273 -8.34 -4.06 -9.27
CA ALA A 273 -8.47 -3.15 -10.39
C ALA A 273 -7.10 -2.71 -10.94
N ILE A 274 -6.15 -2.38 -10.07
CA ILE A 274 -4.77 -2.04 -10.47
C ILE A 274 -4.06 -3.24 -11.12
N ALA A 275 -4.11 -4.41 -10.50
CA ALA A 275 -3.47 -5.61 -11.01
C ALA A 275 -4.03 -6.05 -12.38
N LEU A 276 -5.35 -6.00 -12.55
CA LEU A 276 -6.02 -6.26 -13.83
C LEU A 276 -5.63 -5.22 -14.88
N ASN A 277 -5.53 -3.94 -14.50
CA ASN A 277 -5.09 -2.90 -15.41
C ASN A 277 -3.66 -3.17 -15.93
N ILE A 278 -2.74 -3.57 -15.04
CA ILE A 278 -1.37 -3.97 -15.40
C ILE A 278 -1.40 -5.18 -16.36
N PHE A 279 -2.19 -6.21 -16.05
CA PHE A 279 -2.34 -7.37 -16.93
C PHE A 279 -2.82 -7.01 -18.34
N LEU A 280 -3.83 -6.13 -18.44
CA LEU A 280 -4.36 -5.62 -19.70
C LEU A 280 -3.32 -4.79 -20.46
N LEU A 281 -2.50 -3.98 -19.78
CA LEU A 281 -1.40 -3.25 -20.39
C LEU A 281 -0.34 -4.18 -20.99
N VAL A 282 -0.03 -5.27 -20.28
CA VAL A 282 0.97 -6.27 -20.72
C VAL A 282 0.46 -7.10 -21.90
N ARG A 283 -0.83 -7.51 -21.90
CA ARG A 283 -1.39 -8.47 -22.88
C ARG A 283 -2.27 -7.86 -23.98
N GLY A 284 -2.80 -6.67 -23.77
CA GLY A 284 -3.77 -6.02 -24.66
C GLY A 284 -3.27 -4.73 -25.32
N ARG A 285 -2.06 -4.26 -24.94
CA ARG A 285 -1.35 -3.05 -25.38
C ARG A 285 -2.19 -2.06 -26.20
N ILE A 286 -2.75 -1.06 -25.51
CA ILE A 286 -3.36 0.11 -26.16
C ILE A 286 -2.25 1.08 -26.57
N GLU A 287 -2.14 1.40 -27.85
CA GLU A 287 -1.01 2.16 -28.40
C GLU A 287 -0.84 3.57 -27.79
N TRP A 288 -1.93 4.34 -27.64
CA TRP A 288 -1.85 5.68 -27.07
C TRP A 288 -1.43 5.64 -25.59
N LEU A 289 -1.99 4.70 -24.83
CA LEU A 289 -1.72 4.55 -23.40
C LEU A 289 -0.30 4.02 -23.18
N HIS A 290 0.17 3.10 -24.01
CA HIS A 290 1.54 2.64 -24.00
C HIS A 290 2.51 3.79 -24.28
N LYS A 291 2.27 4.58 -25.35
CA LYS A 291 3.09 5.77 -25.67
C LYS A 291 3.15 6.76 -24.51
N LEU A 292 2.02 6.99 -23.84
CA LEU A 292 1.95 7.86 -22.67
C LEU A 292 2.78 7.29 -21.50
N LEU A 293 2.58 6.03 -21.13
CA LEU A 293 3.27 5.41 -19.99
C LEU A 293 4.77 5.22 -20.22
N THR A 294 5.21 5.09 -21.48
CA THR A 294 6.63 5.00 -21.85
C THR A 294 7.19 6.33 -22.33
N TRP A 295 6.49 7.45 -22.13
CA TRP A 295 6.92 8.76 -22.59
C TRP A 295 8.20 9.19 -21.85
N PRO A 296 9.31 9.54 -22.53
CA PRO A 296 10.58 9.82 -21.86
C PRO A 296 10.54 10.87 -20.74
N PRO A 297 9.75 11.96 -20.83
CA PRO A 297 9.59 12.91 -19.72
C PRO A 297 8.96 12.33 -18.44
N ILE A 298 8.20 11.22 -18.55
CA ILE A 298 7.62 10.55 -17.38
C ILE A 298 8.67 9.71 -16.64
N VAL A 299 9.72 9.23 -17.32
CA VAL A 299 10.77 8.40 -16.71
C VAL A 299 11.52 9.07 -15.55
N PRO A 300 11.99 10.33 -15.63
CA PRO A 300 12.61 10.98 -14.47
C PRO A 300 11.61 11.17 -13.34
N VAL A 301 10.36 11.56 -13.65
CA VAL A 301 9.30 11.71 -12.66
C VAL A 301 9.05 10.39 -11.94
N SER A 302 8.94 9.28 -12.67
CA SER A 302 8.72 7.95 -12.08
C SER A 302 9.86 7.52 -11.16
N ARG A 303 11.12 7.90 -11.48
CA ARG A 303 12.30 7.59 -10.64
C ARG A 303 12.35 8.44 -9.37
N LEU A 304 11.82 9.65 -9.40
CA LEU A 304 11.78 10.57 -8.26
C LEU A 304 10.57 10.34 -7.34
N THR A 305 9.59 9.52 -7.74
CA THR A 305 8.37 9.27 -6.95
C THR A 305 8.66 8.83 -5.51
N TYR A 306 9.66 7.98 -5.30
CA TYR A 306 10.05 7.55 -3.95
C TYR A 306 10.62 8.71 -3.13
N CYS A 307 11.45 9.56 -3.74
CA CYS A 307 11.98 10.76 -3.07
C CYS A 307 10.89 11.80 -2.79
N ALA A 308 9.89 11.92 -3.66
CA ALA A 308 8.78 12.84 -3.47
C ALA A 308 7.76 12.32 -2.45
N TYR A 309 7.71 11.00 -2.23
CA TYR A 309 6.87 10.38 -1.22
C TYR A 309 7.45 10.56 0.19
N LEU A 310 8.77 10.42 0.33
CA LEU A 310 9.50 10.59 1.58
C LEU A 310 9.52 12.05 2.03
#